data_AF-A0A9E3NB68-F1
#
_entry.id   AF-A0A9E3NB68-F1
#
_cell.length_a   1.000
_cell.length_b   1.000
_cell.length_c   1.000
_cell.angle_alpha   90.00
_cell.angle_beta   90.00
_cell.angle_gamma   90.00
#
_symmetry.space_group_name_H-M   'P 1'
#
loop_
_entity.id
_entity.type
_entity.pdbx_description
1 polymer ?
#
loop_
_entity_poly.entity_id
_entity_poly.type
_entity_poly.pdbx_seq_one_letter_code
_entity_poly.pdbx_strand_id
1 'polypeptide(L)' 'TLKVWAEEGPPKGTLYHYPNPHNHQTLSIAAAPAPPKIAFQIYTQAIQTKMIVRHLQGEPMEKTLAWAESEVEGFLRT' A
#
# COMPACT_ATOMS: atom_id res chain seq x y z
N THR A 1 -6.69 19.07 28.45
CA THR A 1 -5.48 18.23 28.47
C THR A 1 -4.42 18.89 29.34
N LEU A 2 -3.59 18.14 30.09
CA LEU A 2 -2.52 18.73 30.91
C LEU A 2 -1.49 19.45 30.01
N LYS A 3 -0.92 20.57 30.49
CA LYS A 3 0.04 21.43 29.75
C LYS A 3 1.23 20.65 29.18
N VAL A 4 1.71 19.66 29.93
CA VAL A 4 2.80 18.76 29.49
C VAL A 4 2.49 18.08 28.15
N TRP A 5 1.25 17.68 27.90
CA TRP A 5 0.87 17.01 26.64
C TRP A 5 0.71 17.97 25.46
N ALA A 6 0.71 19.28 25.70
CA ALA A 6 0.70 20.30 24.65
C ALA A 6 2.12 20.75 24.26
N GLU A 7 3.10 20.52 25.14
CA GLU A 7 4.47 21.04 24.99
C GLU A 7 5.49 19.94 24.70
N GLU A 8 5.24 18.71 25.13
CA GLU A 8 6.11 17.56 24.86
C GLU A 8 6.06 17.19 23.37
N GLY A 9 7.23 17.28 22.73
CA GLY A 9 7.43 16.96 21.33
C GLY A 9 8.88 16.52 21.11
N PRO A 10 9.18 15.86 19.98
CA PRO A 10 10.53 15.39 19.68
C PRO A 10 11.53 16.57 19.69
N PRO A 11 12.82 16.33 20.04
CA PRO A 11 13.81 17.39 20.08
C PRO A 11 13.86 18.16 18.77
N LYS A 12 13.93 19.50 18.85
CA LYS A 12 14.00 20.36 17.66
C LYS A 12 15.19 19.95 16.78
N GLY A 13 14.92 19.64 15.51
CA GLY A 13 15.94 19.19 14.56
C GLY A 13 16.12 17.66 14.45
N THR A 14 15.36 16.87 15.20
CA THR A 14 15.28 15.42 14.97
C THR A 14 14.25 15.08 13.88
N LEU A 15 14.38 13.89 13.27
CA LEU A 15 13.43 13.39 12.29
C LEU A 15 12.03 13.33 12.91
N TYR A 16 11.14 14.21 12.45
CA TYR A 16 9.70 14.14 12.64
C TYR A 16 9.17 12.98 11.78
N HIS A 17 9.30 11.75 12.26
CA HIS A 17 8.97 10.58 11.47
C HIS A 17 7.99 9.67 12.23
N TYR A 18 6.83 10.18 12.65
CA TYR A 18 5.60 9.44 13.03
C TYR A 18 4.43 10.42 13.30
N PRO A 19 3.19 9.93 13.45
CA PRO A 19 2.08 9.95 12.48
C PRO A 19 1.70 11.36 11.97
N ASN A 20 1.49 11.50 10.65
CA ASN A 20 1.13 12.72 9.89
C ASN A 20 -0.12 13.46 10.43
N PRO A 21 -0.02 14.36 11.42
CA PRO A 21 -1.18 14.99 12.04
C PRO A 21 -1.60 16.27 11.30
N HIS A 22 -0.73 16.76 10.43
CA HIS A 22 -0.91 17.95 9.61
C HIS A 22 -1.36 17.62 8.18
N ASN A 23 -1.59 16.33 7.89
CA ASN A 23 -1.98 15.81 6.56
C ASN A 23 -1.08 16.31 5.41
N HIS A 24 0.18 16.63 5.70
CA HIS A 24 1.13 17.20 4.73
C HIS A 24 2.01 16.15 4.03
N GLN A 25 1.85 14.86 4.38
CA GLN A 25 2.54 13.75 3.73
C GLN A 25 1.59 13.01 2.78
N THR A 26 2.07 12.73 1.56
CA THR A 26 1.43 11.76 0.67
C THR A 26 1.83 10.36 1.15
N LEU A 27 0.93 9.70 1.87
CA LEU A 27 1.13 8.32 2.29
C LEU A 27 1.18 7.43 1.03
N SER A 28 2.29 6.73 0.86
CA SER A 28 2.47 5.75 -0.20
C SER A 28 2.58 4.37 0.42
N ILE A 29 1.78 3.45 -0.10
CA ILE A 29 1.86 2.02 0.19
C ILE A 29 2.03 1.30 -1.14
N ALA A 30 2.54 0.06 -1.10
CA ALA A 30 2.57 -0.78 -2.29
C ALA A 30 1.16 -0.84 -2.93
N ALA A 31 1.11 -0.66 -4.25
CA ALA A 31 -0.12 -0.56 -5.05
C ALA A 31 -0.97 0.71 -4.89
N ALA A 32 -0.46 1.80 -4.28
CA ALA A 32 -1.06 3.13 -4.47
C ALA A 32 -1.11 3.49 -5.97
N PRO A 33 -2.19 4.13 -6.49
CA PRO A 33 -3.26 4.84 -5.79
C PRO A 33 -4.53 4.00 -5.46
N ALA A 34 -4.45 2.66 -5.47
CA ALA A 34 -5.62 1.84 -5.15
C ALA A 34 -6.13 2.12 -3.71
N PRO A 35 -7.45 1.98 -3.44
CA PRO A 35 -8.00 2.13 -2.09
C PRO A 35 -7.26 1.25 -1.07
N PRO A 36 -7.02 1.70 0.18
CA PRO A 36 -6.19 0.95 1.14
C PRO A 36 -6.61 -0.51 1.35
N LYS A 37 -7.92 -0.81 1.40
CA LYS A 37 -8.44 -2.18 1.53
C LYS A 37 -8.03 -3.09 0.36
N ILE A 38 -7.87 -2.53 -0.85
CA ILE A 38 -7.47 -3.25 -2.07
C ILE A 38 -5.95 -3.33 -2.16
N ALA A 39 -5.25 -2.21 -1.94
CA ALA A 39 -3.79 -2.16 -1.95
C ALA A 39 -3.17 -3.15 -0.95
N PHE A 40 -3.75 -3.23 0.26
CA PHE A 40 -3.35 -4.22 1.26
C PHE A 40 -3.50 -5.66 0.76
N GLN A 41 -4.60 -5.98 0.06
CA GLN A 41 -4.82 -7.30 -0.51
C GLN A 41 -3.87 -7.62 -1.67
N ILE A 42 -3.59 -6.66 -2.56
CA ILE A 42 -2.60 -6.81 -3.63
C ILE A 42 -1.23 -7.19 -3.07
N TYR A 43 -0.80 -6.51 -2.00
CA TYR A 43 0.47 -6.76 -1.33
C TYR A 43 0.48 -8.11 -0.61
N THR A 44 -0.51 -8.36 0.26
CA THR A 44 -0.58 -9.60 1.07
C THR A 44 -0.73 -10.86 0.23
N GLN A 45 -1.45 -10.78 -0.90
CA GLN A 45 -1.62 -11.89 -1.84
C GLN A 45 -0.48 -11.98 -2.88
N ALA A 46 0.50 -11.09 -2.81
CA ALA A 46 1.67 -11.03 -3.69
C ALA A 46 1.32 -11.03 -5.18
N ILE A 47 0.26 -10.31 -5.58
CA ILE A 47 -0.26 -10.33 -6.97
C ILE A 47 0.83 -9.93 -7.97
N GLN A 48 1.57 -8.85 -7.69
CA GLN A 48 2.65 -8.35 -8.56
C GLN A 48 3.77 -9.39 -8.75
N THR A 49 4.19 -10.06 -7.66
CA THR A 49 5.22 -11.10 -7.72
C THR A 49 4.73 -12.31 -8.51
N LYS A 50 3.47 -12.72 -8.32
CA LYS A 50 2.86 -13.81 -9.07
C LYS A 50 2.76 -13.48 -10.56
N MET A 51 2.43 -12.24 -10.93
CA MET A 51 2.44 -11.80 -12.34
C MET A 51 3.83 -11.99 -12.97
N ILE A 52 4.90 -11.58 -12.27
CA ILE A 52 6.28 -11.74 -12.74
C ILE A 52 6.59 -13.23 -12.97
N VAL A 53 6.30 -14.09 -11.99
CA VAL A 53 6.57 -15.53 -12.09
C VAL A 53 5.82 -16.14 -13.27
N ARG A 54 4.53 -15.82 -13.43
CA ARG A 54 3.69 -16.32 -14.53
C ARG A 54 4.24 -15.92 -15.90
N HIS A 55 4.62 -14.65 -16.04
CA HIS A 55 5.20 -14.17 -17.29
C HIS A 55 6.56 -14.84 -17.58
N LEU A 56 7.43 -14.97 -16.57
CA LEU A 56 8.72 -15.66 -16.72
C LEU A 56 8.57 -17.17 -17.03
N GLN A 57 7.46 -17.78 -16.65
CA GLN A 57 7.11 -19.16 -17.01
C GLN A 57 6.52 -19.30 -18.44
N GLY A 58 6.46 -18.21 -19.21
CA GLY A 58 6.03 -18.21 -20.61
C GLY A 58 4.56 -17.86 -20.81
N GLU A 59 3.84 -17.39 -19.78
CA GLU A 59 2.48 -16.90 -19.96
C GLU A 59 2.49 -15.56 -20.75
N PRO A 60 1.67 -15.43 -21.81
CA PRO A 60 1.53 -14.16 -22.52
C PRO A 60 1.12 -13.03 -21.57
N MET A 61 1.64 -11.82 -21.81
CA MET A 61 1.36 -10.65 -20.96
C MET A 61 -0.15 -10.43 -20.79
N GLU A 62 -0.92 -10.45 -21.89
CA GLU A 62 -2.38 -10.28 -21.86
C GLU A 62 -3.08 -11.29 -20.94
N LYS A 63 -2.64 -12.55 -20.96
CA LYS A 63 -3.21 -13.59 -20.12
C LYS A 63 -2.84 -13.39 -18.64
N THR A 64 -1.61 -12.94 -18.39
CA THR A 64 -1.16 -12.57 -17.03
C THR A 64 -1.96 -11.38 -16.47
N LEU A 65 -2.25 -10.38 -17.30
CA LEU A 65 -3.05 -9.21 -16.93
C LEU A 65 -4.51 -9.60 -16.66
N ALA A 66 -5.13 -10.37 -17.55
CA ALA A 66 -6.50 -10.86 -17.37
C ALA A 66 -6.65 -11.70 -16.09
N TRP A 67 -5.64 -12.52 -15.77
CA TRP A 67 -5.61 -13.22 -14.48
C TRP A 67 -5.53 -12.24 -13.31
N ALA A 68 -4.60 -11.28 -13.33
CA ALA A 68 -4.44 -10.31 -12.25
C ALA A 68 -5.70 -9.46 -12.03
N GLU A 69 -6.40 -9.08 -13.10
CA GLU A 69 -7.70 -8.40 -13.04
C GLU A 69 -8.72 -9.24 -12.27
N SER A 70 -8.85 -10.54 -12.62
CA SER A 70 -9.78 -11.45 -11.94
C SER A 70 -9.50 -11.62 -10.44
N GLU A 71 -8.23 -11.57 -10.04
CA GLU A 71 -7.83 -11.64 -8.62
C GLU A 71 -8.23 -10.35 -7.89
N VAL A 72 -7.94 -9.18 -8.48
CA VAL A 72 -8.23 -7.88 -7.88
C VAL A 72 -9.74 -7.62 -7.80
N GLU A 73 -10.52 -8.02 -8.80
CA GLU A 73 -11.99 -8.01 -8.71
C GLU A 73 -12.51 -8.92 -7.59
N GLY A 74 -11.83 -10.05 -7.35
CA GLY A 74 -12.14 -10.97 -6.26
C GLY A 74 -12.07 -10.33 -4.88
N PHE A 75 -11.18 -9.34 -4.68
CA PHE A 75 -11.02 -8.63 -3.41
C PHE A 75 -12.23 -7.79 -2.97
N LEU A 76 -13.15 -7.50 -3.90
CA LEU A 76 -14.41 -6.82 -3.62
C LEU A 76 -15.51 -7.78 -3.11
N ARG A 77 -15.31 -9.09 -3.22
CA ARG A 77 -16.32 -10.11 -2.86
C ARG A 77 -16.34 -10.45 -1.35
N THR A 78 -15.45 -9.85 -0.56
CA THR A 78 -15.28 -10.05 0.90
C THR A 78 -15.23 -8.72 1.66
#